data_AF-A0A2X1NJ09-F1
#
_entry.id   AF-A0A2X1NJ09-F1
#
_cell.length_a   1.000
_cell.length_b   1.000
_cell.length_c   1.000
_cell.angle_alpha   90.00
_cell.angle_beta   90.00
_cell.angle_gamma   90.00
#
_symmetry.space_group_name_H-M   'P 1'
#
loop_
_entity.id
_entity.type
_entity.pdbx_description
1 polymer ?
#
loop_
_entity_poly.entity_id
_entity_poly.type
_entity_poly.pdbx_seq_one_letter_code
_entity_poly.pdbx_strand_id
1 'polypeptide(L)' 'MKLYNLKDHNEQVSFAQAVTQGLGKNQGLFFSA' A
#
# COMPACT_ATOMS: atom_id res chain seq x y z
N MET A 1 1.06 -11.22 4.68
CA MET A 1 -0.03 -10.27 4.44
C MET A 1 0.43 -9.27 3.39
N LYS A 2 -0.38 -9.05 2.34
CA LYS A 2 -0.11 -8.04 1.30
C LYS A 2 -1.15 -6.94 1.41
N LEU A 3 -0.72 -5.69 1.28
CA LEU A 3 -1.57 -4.52 1.21
C LEU A 3 -1.51 -3.97 -0.21
N TYR A 4 -2.61 -3.38 -0.69
CA TYR A 4 -2.68 -2.79 -2.02
C TYR A 4 -3.05 -1.30 -1.92
N ASN A 5 -2.54 -0.49 -2.83
CA ASN A 5 -2.86 0.94 -2.88
C ASN A 5 -4.26 1.14 -3.48
N LEU A 6 -5.17 1.83 -2.77
CA LEU A 6 -6.53 2.12 -3.23
C LEU A 6 -6.62 2.93 -4.54
N LYS A 7 -5.56 3.66 -4.90
CA LYS A 7 -5.47 4.45 -6.14
C LYS A 7 -4.74 3.73 -7.27
N ASP A 8 -4.04 2.64 -6.97
CA ASP A 8 -3.33 1.79 -7.94
C ASP A 8 -3.23 0.36 -7.39
N HIS A 9 -4.20 -0.49 -7.71
CA HIS A 9 -4.26 -1.87 -7.19
C HIS A 9 -3.08 -2.76 -7.63
N ASN A 10 -2.27 -2.33 -8.61
CA ASN A 10 -1.06 -3.04 -9.00
C ASN A 10 0.10 -2.78 -8.02
N GLU A 11 0.05 -1.67 -7.28
CA GLU A 11 1.01 -1.41 -6.21
C GLU A 11 0.63 -2.24 -4.99
N GLN A 12 1.40 -3.30 -4.75
CA GLN A 12 1.25 -4.19 -3.61
C GLN A 12 2.53 -4.20 -2.78
N VAL A 13 2.37 -4.10 -1.46
CA VAL A 13 3.48 -4.07 -0.51
C VAL A 13 3.21 -5.02 0.67
N SER A 14 4.27 -5.41 1.37
CA SER A 14 4.13 -6.07 2.67
C SER A 14 3.73 -5.07 3.76
N PHE A 15 3.23 -5.58 4.89
CA PHE A 15 2.90 -4.72 6.04
C PHE A 15 4.11 -3.90 6.53
N ALA A 16 5.29 -4.54 6.68
CA ALA A 16 6.50 -3.83 7.12
C ALA A 16 6.87 -2.68 6.16
N GLN A 17 6.78 -2.91 4.85
CA GLN A 17 7.01 -1.87 3.86
C GLN A 17 5.99 -0.74 3.98
N ALA A 18 4.69 -1.03 4.10
CA ALA A 18 3.66 0.00 4.26
C ALA A 18 3.86 0.84 5.52
N VAL A 19 4.28 0.24 6.64
CA VAL A 19 4.59 0.96 7.88
C VAL A 19 5.76 1.93 7.69
N THR A 20 6.81 1.51 6.97
CA THR A 20 7.96 2.39 6.70
C THR A 20 7.70 3.43 5.60
N GLN A 21 6.89 3.11 4.61
CA GLN A 21 6.61 3.95 3.45
C GLN A 21 5.52 4.99 3.75
N GLY A 22 4.53 4.64 4.57
CA GLY A 22 3.36 5.46 4.87
C GLY A 22 2.36 5.47 3.71
N LEU A 23 2.58 6.33 2.72
CA LEU A 23 1.68 6.51 1.58
C LEU A 23 2.21 5.82 0.32
N GLY A 24 1.31 5.18 -0.42
CA GLY A 24 1.55 4.66 -1.76
C GLY A 24 1.61 5.77 -2.81
N LYS A 25 1.82 5.39 -4.06
CA LYS A 25 1.79 6.30 -5.21
C LYS A 25 0.52 7.15 -5.21
N ASN A 26 0.67 8.40 -5.67
CA ASN A 26 -0.41 9.39 -5.75
C ASN A 26 -1.08 9.68 -4.40
N GLN A 27 -0.31 9.60 -3.30
CA GLN A 27 -0.82 9.73 -1.93
C GLN A 27 -1.95 8.73 -1.69
N GLY A 28 -1.72 7.49 -2.11
CA GLY A 28 -2.67 6.40 -1.97
C GLY A 28 -2.54 5.74 -0.61
N LEU A 29 -3.67 5.36 -0.01
CA LEU A 29 -3.67 4.59 1.22
C LEU A 29 -3.56 3.09 0.90
N PHE A 30 -2.79 2.38 1.71
CA PHE A 30 -2.68 0.93 1.64
C PHE A 30 -3.79 0.27 2.45
N PHE A 31 -4.45 -0.75 1.88
CA PHE A 31 -5.52 -1.49 2.54
C PHE A 31 -5.29 -3.00 2.46
N SER A 32 -5.74 -3.74 3.47
CA SER A 32 -5.76 -5.21 3.45
C SER A 32 -7.06 -5.68 2.81
N ALA A 33 -6.96 -6.36 1.67
CA ALA A 33 -8.05 -7.17 1.13
C ALA A 33 -8.02 -8.56 1.79
#